data_AF-J9CN03-F1
#
_entry.id   AF-J9CN03-F1
#
_cell.length_a   1.000
_cell.length_b   1.000
_cell.length_c   1.000
_cell.angle_alpha   90.00
_cell.angle_beta   90.00
_cell.angle_gamma   90.00
#
_symmetry.space_group_name_H-M   'P 1'
#
loop_
_entity.id
_entity.type
_entity.pdbx_description
1 polymer ?
#
loop_
_entity_poly.entity_id
_entity_poly.type
_entity_poly.pdbx_seq_one_letter_code
_entity_poly.pdbx_strand_id
1 'polypeptide(L)'
;MELVSLYEKESGKIFTDDFDFIHPRWIMSPASAFDISAEKSFLRINHDASKDVLLLVDKPAGDIAIQVTADYQPTVENDNGGLLIYQNADNKIEFLESYSKTSSKDHTEWLAVSQGNQWDFYSKTASNFDYADSDKLEANRIGIILKKGIENQYKPLNVDRIIVTAGNKLKLRQLFPRSIVVLKDDSGTIVFKSVVEQNNTGIDIVLPSLEFKGQLEIFDEKNMLIATKKTIFYGGDIYNMGSPLKILMHDKELNDTDPTHLGNMIEGQKVIRMSVQNENISAVANLKISVQQYMDKVGVSWADVSLDGINFSKETSIGTLDPQNSKEFWVKVVKDYNYMGLEPIYFNIKLTHD
;
A
#
# COMPACT_ATOMS: atom_id res chain seq x y z
N MET A 1 8.04 -23.67 18.16
CA MET A 1 7.28 -23.49 16.91
C MET A 1 7.53 -22.06 16.51
N GLU A 2 8.32 -21.85 15.46
CA GLU A 2 8.72 -20.51 15.04
C GLU A 2 7.60 -19.90 14.20
N LEU A 3 6.87 -18.97 14.82
CA LEU A 3 5.94 -18.10 14.10
C LEU A 3 6.78 -17.02 13.44
N VAL A 4 6.74 -16.98 12.10
CA VAL A 4 7.32 -15.90 11.30
C VAL A 4 6.29 -14.79 11.20
N SER A 5 6.72 -13.53 11.10
CA SER A 5 5.79 -12.41 10.98
C SER A 5 5.50 -12.06 9.52
N LEU A 6 4.32 -11.48 9.32
CA LEU A 6 3.99 -10.73 8.11
C LEU A 6 4.11 -9.25 8.40
N TYR A 7 5.05 -8.58 7.75
CA TYR A 7 5.27 -7.14 7.90
C TYR A 7 4.95 -6.41 6.60
N GLU A 8 4.36 -5.23 6.74
CA GLU A 8 4.08 -4.32 5.62
C GLU A 8 5.41 -3.70 5.19
N LYS A 9 5.83 -4.00 3.95
CA LYS A 9 7.02 -3.38 3.34
C LYS A 9 6.65 -2.10 2.62
N GLU A 10 5.47 -2.07 2.00
CA GLU A 10 4.96 -0.92 1.25
C GLU A 10 3.43 -0.85 1.40
N SER A 11 2.93 0.36 1.67
CA SER A 11 1.49 0.61 1.72
C SER A 11 0.96 0.98 0.34
N GLY A 12 -0.13 0.36 -0.07
CA GLY A 12 -0.83 0.65 -1.32
C GLY A 12 -1.82 1.80 -1.20
N LYS A 13 -2.12 2.30 0.00
CA LYS A 13 -3.06 3.42 0.20
C LYS A 13 -2.50 4.72 -0.36
N ILE A 14 -3.21 5.35 -1.29
CA ILE A 14 -2.86 6.69 -1.80
C ILE A 14 -3.71 7.75 -1.09
N PHE A 15 -5.03 7.68 -1.21
CA PHE A 15 -5.94 8.50 -0.42
C PHE A 15 -7.33 7.88 -0.29
N THR A 16 -8.08 8.35 0.70
CA THR A 16 -9.51 8.09 0.88
C THR A 16 -10.20 9.43 1.12
N ASP A 17 -11.44 9.54 0.68
CA ASP A 17 -12.31 10.68 0.94
C ASP A 17 -13.72 10.17 1.24
N ASP A 18 -14.15 10.37 2.48
CA ASP A 18 -15.47 10.01 2.99
C ASP A 18 -16.41 11.25 2.98
N PHE A 19 -15.95 12.37 2.41
CA PHE A 19 -16.68 13.63 2.23
C PHE A 19 -17.27 14.26 3.50
N ASP A 20 -16.63 14.06 4.65
CA ASP A 20 -16.89 14.87 5.85
C ASP A 20 -16.64 16.37 5.60
N PHE A 21 -15.77 16.70 4.64
CA PHE A 21 -15.53 18.05 4.10
C PHE A 21 -14.97 17.95 2.67
N ILE A 22 -15.06 19.01 1.85
CA ILE A 22 -14.44 19.01 0.51
C ILE A 22 -12.93 19.21 0.67
N HIS A 23 -12.15 18.17 0.37
CA HIS A 23 -10.71 18.32 0.28
C HIS A 23 -10.31 19.16 -0.95
N PRO A 24 -9.36 20.11 -0.85
CA PRO A 24 -8.91 20.96 -1.97
C PRO A 24 -8.22 20.23 -3.13
N ARG A 25 -8.12 18.89 -3.06
CA ARG A 25 -7.57 18.06 -4.16
C ARG A 25 -8.57 17.92 -5.31
N TRP A 26 -9.85 18.13 -5.02
CA TRP A 26 -10.93 17.96 -5.97
C TRP A 26 -11.08 19.18 -6.87
N ILE A 27 -11.11 18.92 -8.17
CA ILE A 27 -11.47 19.85 -9.22
C ILE A 27 -12.96 19.62 -9.50
N MET A 28 -13.77 20.59 -9.10
CA MET A 28 -15.23 20.56 -9.25
C MET A 28 -15.68 21.48 -10.39
N SER A 29 -16.46 20.97 -11.34
CA SER A 29 -16.94 21.74 -12.48
C SER A 29 -18.34 21.32 -12.92
N PRO A 30 -19.35 22.20 -12.92
CA PRO A 30 -19.36 23.52 -12.29
C PRO A 30 -19.42 23.39 -10.76
N ALA A 31 -18.69 24.25 -10.03
CA ALA A 31 -18.64 24.19 -8.57
C ALA A 31 -20.01 24.34 -7.88
N SER A 32 -20.98 25.00 -8.54
CA SER A 32 -22.35 25.18 -8.03
C SER A 32 -23.19 23.91 -8.02
N ALA A 33 -22.74 22.83 -8.65
CA ALA A 33 -23.46 21.55 -8.71
C ALA A 33 -23.14 20.62 -7.54
N PHE A 34 -22.32 21.06 -6.58
CA PHE A 34 -21.81 20.24 -5.48
C PHE A 34 -22.32 20.75 -4.14
N ASP A 35 -22.99 19.87 -3.40
CA ASP A 35 -23.48 20.16 -2.05
C ASP A 35 -22.94 19.10 -1.08
N ILE A 36 -22.35 19.53 0.04
CA ILE A 36 -22.09 18.63 1.17
C ILE A 36 -23.32 18.65 2.07
N SER A 37 -23.88 17.47 2.33
CA SER A 37 -24.95 17.35 3.32
C SER A 37 -24.36 17.37 4.73
N ALA A 38 -24.61 18.42 5.51
CA ALA A 38 -24.12 18.52 6.90
C ALA A 38 -24.67 17.42 7.83
N GLU A 39 -25.74 16.71 7.43
CA GLU A 39 -26.37 15.65 8.22
C GLU A 39 -26.07 14.23 7.72
N LYS A 40 -25.34 14.08 6.59
CA LYS A 40 -25.05 12.79 5.98
C LYS A 40 -23.68 12.83 5.31
N SER A 41 -22.76 11.94 5.70
CA SER A 41 -21.39 11.80 5.18
C SER A 41 -21.36 11.37 3.70
N PHE A 42 -21.80 12.24 2.81
CA PHE A 42 -21.71 12.09 1.36
C PHE A 42 -21.57 13.45 0.68
N LEU A 43 -21.01 13.43 -0.52
CA LEU A 43 -21.03 14.54 -1.47
C LEU A 43 -22.20 14.37 -2.45
N ARG A 44 -23.14 15.31 -2.45
CA ARG A 44 -24.20 15.35 -3.47
C ARG A 44 -23.72 16.09 -4.71
N ILE A 45 -23.89 15.44 -5.85
CA ILE A 45 -23.66 16.01 -7.18
C ILE A 45 -25.01 16.13 -7.87
N ASN A 46 -25.40 17.36 -8.19
CA ASN A 46 -26.63 17.67 -8.93
C ASN A 46 -26.33 17.80 -10.43
N HIS A 47 -27.34 17.59 -11.27
CA HIS A 47 -27.20 17.83 -12.71
C HIS A 47 -27.11 19.32 -13.02
N ASP A 48 -26.31 19.68 -14.02
CA ASP A 48 -26.32 21.01 -14.64
C ASP A 48 -27.02 20.93 -16.02
N ALA A 49 -27.83 21.94 -16.34
CA ALA A 49 -28.61 21.96 -17.58
C ALA A 49 -27.75 22.24 -18.84
N SER A 50 -26.57 22.84 -18.67
CA SER A 50 -25.73 23.35 -19.75
C SER A 50 -24.53 22.45 -20.07
N LYS A 51 -23.99 21.72 -19.08
CA LYS A 51 -22.75 20.92 -19.23
C LYS A 51 -22.72 19.72 -18.28
N ASP A 52 -21.85 18.76 -18.59
CA ASP A 52 -21.58 17.64 -17.69
C ASP A 52 -20.92 18.14 -16.40
N VAL A 53 -21.26 17.52 -15.28
CA VAL A 53 -20.71 17.83 -13.96
C VAL A 53 -19.59 16.86 -13.64
N LEU A 54 -18.42 17.41 -13.29
CA LEU A 54 -17.16 16.67 -13.14
C LEU A 54 -16.58 16.88 -11.75
N LEU A 55 -16.26 15.79 -11.07
CA LEU A 55 -15.43 15.75 -9.87
C LEU A 55 -14.15 15.02 -10.22
N LEU A 56 -13.03 15.74 -10.33
CA LEU A 56 -11.76 15.17 -10.79
C LEU A 56 -10.65 15.38 -9.78
N VAL A 57 -9.67 14.48 -9.80
CA VAL A 57 -8.37 14.65 -9.15
C VAL A 57 -7.28 14.27 -10.14
N ASP A 58 -6.10 14.86 -10.00
CA ASP A 58 -4.94 14.44 -10.79
C ASP A 58 -4.64 12.96 -10.53
N LYS A 59 -4.41 12.20 -11.61
CA LYS A 59 -4.11 10.78 -11.51
C LYS A 59 -2.75 10.62 -10.80
N PRO A 60 -2.67 9.82 -9.71
CA PRO A 60 -1.38 9.51 -9.10
C PRO A 60 -0.46 8.76 -10.07
N ALA A 61 0.84 8.93 -9.88
CA ALA A 61 1.86 8.28 -10.69
C ALA A 61 1.80 6.75 -10.57
N GLY A 62 2.15 6.06 -11.66
CA GLY A 62 2.15 4.60 -11.72
C GLY A 62 0.77 3.97 -11.90
N ASP A 63 0.69 2.67 -11.66
CA ASP A 63 -0.55 1.91 -11.70
C ASP A 63 -1.39 2.22 -10.46
N ILE A 64 -2.70 2.41 -10.64
CA ILE A 64 -3.63 2.74 -9.57
C ILE A 64 -4.91 1.92 -9.69
N ALA A 65 -5.68 1.89 -8.62
CA ALA A 65 -7.08 1.55 -8.66
C ALA A 65 -7.89 2.65 -7.98
N ILE A 66 -9.08 2.95 -8.51
CA ILE A 66 -10.06 3.86 -7.91
C ILE A 66 -11.36 3.10 -7.68
N GLN A 67 -11.87 3.16 -6.46
CA GLN A 67 -13.18 2.63 -6.09
C GLN A 67 -14.06 3.76 -5.57
N VAL A 68 -15.30 3.77 -6.04
CA VAL A 68 -16.33 4.74 -5.67
C VAL A 68 -17.53 3.99 -5.13
N THR A 69 -17.98 4.37 -3.94
CA THR A 69 -19.24 3.94 -3.34
C THR A 69 -20.23 5.09 -3.44
N ALA A 70 -21.37 4.85 -4.10
CA ALA A 70 -22.37 5.88 -4.33
C ALA A 70 -23.80 5.32 -4.27
N ASP A 71 -24.73 6.21 -3.90
CA ASP A 71 -26.17 6.04 -4.08
C ASP A 71 -26.60 6.84 -5.32
N TYR A 72 -26.89 6.10 -6.39
CA TYR A 72 -27.36 6.66 -7.65
C TYR A 72 -28.28 5.66 -8.38
N GLN A 73 -29.54 6.06 -8.54
CA GLN A 73 -30.58 5.23 -9.13
C GLN A 73 -31.30 6.01 -10.24
N PRO A 74 -30.74 6.05 -11.47
CA PRO A 74 -31.43 6.65 -12.61
C PRO A 74 -32.83 6.07 -12.81
N THR A 75 -33.82 6.95 -13.00
CA THR A 75 -35.22 6.52 -13.21
C THR A 75 -35.75 6.76 -14.62
N VAL A 76 -34.97 7.44 -15.46
CA VAL A 76 -35.34 7.82 -16.83
C VAL A 76 -34.15 7.67 -17.78
N GLU A 77 -34.42 7.50 -19.06
CA GLU A 77 -33.36 7.43 -20.08
C GLU A 77 -32.50 8.70 -20.09
N ASN A 78 -31.19 8.51 -20.30
CA ASN A 78 -30.16 9.55 -20.34
C ASN A 78 -29.80 10.21 -18.99
N ASP A 79 -30.46 9.81 -17.90
CA ASP A 79 -29.97 10.07 -16.53
C ASP A 79 -28.80 9.11 -16.28
N ASN A 80 -27.58 9.60 -16.52
CA ASN A 80 -26.36 8.80 -16.45
C ASN A 80 -25.29 9.48 -15.60
N GLY A 81 -24.52 8.66 -14.89
CA GLY A 81 -23.42 9.10 -14.03
C GLY A 81 -22.55 7.93 -13.62
N GLY A 82 -21.30 8.18 -13.28
CA GLY A 82 -20.37 7.12 -12.92
C GLY A 82 -18.91 7.54 -12.91
N LEU A 83 -18.02 6.58 -13.12
CA LEU A 83 -16.58 6.79 -13.14
C LEU A 83 -16.13 7.46 -14.45
N LEU A 84 -15.11 8.31 -14.31
CA LEU A 84 -14.47 9.01 -15.40
C LEU A 84 -12.96 8.84 -15.35
N ILE A 85 -12.39 8.31 -16.44
CA ILE A 85 -10.96 8.33 -16.71
C ILE A 85 -10.72 9.41 -17.78
N TYR A 86 -9.92 10.42 -17.46
CA TYR A 86 -9.89 11.67 -18.21
C TYR A 86 -8.47 12.01 -18.68
N GLN A 87 -8.35 12.38 -19.95
CA GLN A 87 -7.16 13.03 -20.52
C GLN A 87 -7.49 14.45 -20.99
N ASN A 88 -8.57 14.60 -21.75
CA ASN A 88 -9.12 15.88 -22.19
C ASN A 88 -10.60 15.71 -22.60
N ALA A 89 -11.23 16.76 -23.10
CA ALA A 89 -12.65 16.73 -23.48
C ALA A 89 -12.98 15.70 -24.57
N ASP A 90 -12.03 15.47 -25.49
CA ASP A 90 -12.19 14.57 -26.64
C ASP A 90 -11.71 13.14 -26.33
N ASN A 91 -10.82 12.98 -25.34
CA ASN A 91 -10.21 11.71 -24.97
C ASN A 91 -10.50 11.41 -23.50
N LYS A 92 -11.51 10.57 -23.27
CA LYS A 92 -11.99 10.15 -21.96
C LYS A 92 -12.71 8.80 -22.06
N ILE A 93 -12.71 8.05 -20.97
CA ILE A 93 -13.50 6.83 -20.82
C ILE A 93 -14.56 7.11 -19.75
N GLU A 94 -15.82 6.88 -20.09
CA GLU A 94 -16.98 7.05 -19.20
C GLU A 94 -17.54 5.67 -18.85
N PHE A 95 -17.47 5.27 -17.58
CA PHE A 95 -18.07 4.04 -17.08
C PHE A 95 -19.31 4.41 -16.26
N LEU A 96 -20.47 4.34 -16.90
CA LEU A 96 -21.71 4.97 -16.42
C LEU A 96 -22.74 3.94 -15.95
N GLU A 97 -23.35 4.21 -14.80
CA GLU A 97 -24.66 3.66 -14.46
C GLU A 97 -25.74 4.43 -15.24
N SER A 98 -26.74 3.70 -15.71
CA SER A 98 -27.82 4.23 -16.55
C SER A 98 -29.14 3.57 -16.20
N TYR A 99 -30.25 4.21 -16.56
CA TYR A 99 -31.58 3.67 -16.27
C TYR A 99 -31.79 2.27 -16.85
N SER A 100 -32.18 1.34 -15.98
CA SER A 100 -32.66 0.01 -16.36
C SER A 100 -34.02 -0.27 -15.74
N LYS A 101 -34.96 -0.77 -16.56
CA LYS A 101 -36.31 -1.16 -16.12
C LYS A 101 -36.32 -2.30 -15.11
N THR A 102 -35.23 -3.06 -15.02
CA THR A 102 -35.13 -4.29 -14.24
C THR A 102 -34.16 -4.18 -13.06
N SER A 103 -33.50 -3.02 -12.86
CA SER A 103 -32.57 -2.83 -11.75
C SER A 103 -33.29 -2.27 -10.51
N SER A 104 -33.20 -3.00 -9.40
CA SER A 104 -33.52 -2.49 -8.06
C SER A 104 -32.27 -2.62 -7.21
N LYS A 105 -31.44 -1.57 -7.15
CA LYS A 105 -30.19 -1.59 -6.38
C LYS A 105 -30.17 -0.41 -5.43
N ASP A 106 -29.86 -0.66 -4.16
CA ASP A 106 -29.80 0.39 -3.13
C ASP A 106 -28.53 1.24 -3.24
N HIS A 107 -27.36 0.62 -3.51
CA HIS A 107 -26.08 1.31 -3.72
C HIS A 107 -25.30 0.63 -4.85
N THR A 108 -24.46 1.40 -5.52
CA THR A 108 -23.57 0.92 -6.58
C THR A 108 -22.13 1.22 -6.21
N GLU A 109 -21.28 0.20 -6.31
CA GLU A 109 -19.83 0.39 -6.23
C GLU A 109 -19.21 0.23 -7.62
N TRP A 110 -18.42 1.21 -8.03
CA TRP A 110 -17.64 1.15 -9.27
C TRP A 110 -16.15 1.05 -8.93
N LEU A 111 -15.43 0.24 -9.70
CA LEU A 111 -13.99 0.08 -9.58
C LEU A 111 -13.35 0.20 -10.96
N ALA A 112 -12.25 0.95 -11.06
CA ALA A 112 -11.38 0.97 -12.22
C ALA A 112 -9.94 0.69 -11.80
N VAL A 113 -9.23 -0.16 -12.53
CA VAL A 113 -7.85 -0.59 -12.24
C VAL A 113 -6.99 -0.34 -13.46
N SER A 114 -5.85 0.35 -13.29
CA SER A 114 -4.93 0.64 -14.39
C SER A 114 -3.72 -0.29 -14.41
N GLN A 115 -3.28 -0.68 -15.61
CA GLN A 115 -1.96 -1.27 -15.89
C GLN A 115 -1.33 -0.52 -17.08
N GLY A 116 -0.41 0.40 -16.79
CA GLY A 116 0.00 1.43 -17.73
C GLY A 116 -1.21 2.25 -18.21
N ASN A 117 -1.48 2.22 -19.51
CA ASN A 117 -2.61 2.92 -20.12
C ASN A 117 -3.86 2.03 -20.27
N GLN A 118 -3.80 0.75 -19.90
CA GLN A 118 -4.96 -0.15 -19.90
C GLN A 118 -5.78 0.07 -18.64
N TRP A 119 -7.10 0.15 -18.76
CA TRP A 119 -8.06 0.27 -17.67
C TRP A 119 -9.07 -0.85 -17.72
N ASP A 120 -9.25 -1.55 -16.61
CA ASP A 120 -10.29 -2.57 -16.43
C ASP A 120 -11.35 -2.02 -15.47
N PHE A 121 -12.62 -2.19 -15.82
CA PHE A 121 -13.78 -1.66 -15.09
C PHE A 121 -14.60 -2.78 -14.49
N TYR A 122 -15.08 -2.55 -13.27
CA TYR A 122 -15.86 -3.49 -12.51
C TYR A 122 -17.02 -2.78 -11.81
N SER A 123 -18.10 -3.52 -11.58
CA SER A 123 -19.24 -3.06 -10.77
C SER A 123 -19.60 -4.10 -9.72
N LYS A 124 -20.11 -3.64 -8.58
CA LYS A 124 -20.57 -4.51 -7.49
C LYS A 124 -21.94 -4.08 -7.02
N THR A 125 -22.83 -5.05 -6.89
CA THR A 125 -24.23 -4.86 -6.47
C THR A 125 -24.61 -5.72 -5.26
N ALA A 126 -23.72 -6.63 -4.87
CA ALA A 126 -23.88 -7.53 -3.74
C ALA A 126 -22.52 -7.77 -3.07
N SER A 127 -21.90 -8.94 -3.26
CA SER A 127 -20.72 -9.36 -2.51
C SER A 127 -19.38 -9.14 -3.24
N ASN A 128 -19.33 -9.31 -4.55
CA ASN A 128 -18.07 -9.26 -5.33
C ASN A 128 -18.15 -8.24 -6.47
N PHE A 129 -16.99 -7.75 -6.91
CA PHE A 129 -16.84 -6.99 -8.15
C PHE A 129 -16.89 -7.93 -9.35
N ASP A 130 -17.83 -7.67 -10.25
CA ASP A 130 -17.93 -8.32 -11.54
C ASP A 130 -17.24 -7.48 -12.60
N TYR A 131 -16.43 -8.12 -13.45
CA TYR A 131 -15.80 -7.47 -14.59
C TYR A 131 -16.87 -6.98 -15.56
N ALA A 132 -16.78 -5.72 -15.95
CA ALA A 132 -17.72 -5.07 -16.85
C ALA A 132 -17.11 -4.84 -18.24
N ASP A 133 -15.96 -4.16 -18.31
CA ASP A 133 -15.32 -3.80 -19.59
C ASP A 133 -13.85 -3.39 -19.40
N SER A 134 -13.15 -3.10 -20.50
CA SER A 134 -11.80 -2.56 -20.48
C SER A 134 -11.52 -1.63 -21.66
N ASP A 135 -10.68 -0.62 -21.47
CA ASP A 135 -10.30 0.32 -22.52
C ASP A 135 -8.90 0.92 -22.28
N LYS A 136 -8.34 1.66 -23.25
CA LYS A 136 -7.00 2.24 -23.20
C LYS A 136 -7.04 3.76 -23.23
N LEU A 137 -6.48 4.39 -22.19
CA LEU A 137 -6.29 5.83 -22.15
C LEU A 137 -5.09 6.19 -21.27
N GLU A 138 -4.23 7.07 -21.78
CA GLU A 138 -3.22 7.76 -20.97
C GLU A 138 -3.89 8.91 -20.21
N ALA A 139 -4.43 8.57 -19.04
CA ALA A 139 -5.20 9.50 -18.22
C ALA A 139 -4.28 10.48 -17.47
N ASN A 140 -4.68 11.75 -17.39
CA ASN A 140 -4.07 12.72 -16.47
C ASN A 140 -4.94 12.95 -15.23
N ARG A 141 -6.23 12.61 -15.28
CA ARG A 141 -7.18 12.75 -14.18
C ARG A 141 -8.13 11.57 -14.09
N ILE A 142 -8.64 11.35 -12.89
CA ILE A 142 -9.65 10.33 -12.58
C ILE A 142 -10.73 10.94 -11.68
N GLY A 143 -11.91 10.36 -11.68
CA GLY A 143 -12.97 10.75 -10.75
C GLY A 143 -14.35 10.37 -11.23
N ILE A 144 -15.30 11.30 -11.10
CA ILE A 144 -16.72 11.07 -11.33
C ILE A 144 -17.25 12.04 -12.38
N ILE A 145 -18.17 11.56 -13.20
CA ILE A 145 -18.97 12.34 -14.13
C ILE A 145 -20.45 12.12 -13.84
N LEU A 146 -21.22 13.20 -13.85
CA LEU A 146 -22.67 13.18 -13.92
C LEU A 146 -23.08 13.93 -15.20
N LYS A 147 -23.78 13.26 -16.11
CA LYS A 147 -24.10 13.85 -17.43
C LYS A 147 -25.01 15.05 -17.26
N LYS A 148 -24.94 16.02 -18.16
CA LYS A 148 -25.86 17.17 -18.17
C LYS A 148 -27.32 16.71 -18.14
N GLY A 149 -28.18 17.41 -17.42
CA GLY A 149 -29.53 16.92 -17.16
C GLY A 149 -30.51 17.98 -16.70
N ILE A 150 -31.79 17.60 -16.67
CA ILE A 150 -32.86 18.45 -16.15
C ILE A 150 -33.12 18.02 -14.72
N GLU A 151 -32.70 18.84 -13.75
CA GLU A 151 -32.70 18.56 -12.31
C GLU A 151 -34.04 18.01 -11.77
N ASN A 152 -35.17 18.46 -12.30
CA ASN A 152 -36.50 18.02 -11.85
C ASN A 152 -36.93 16.63 -12.37
N GLN A 153 -36.19 16.04 -13.31
CA GLN A 153 -36.48 14.71 -13.87
C GLN A 153 -35.41 13.69 -13.50
N TYR A 154 -34.17 14.14 -13.26
CA TYR A 154 -33.02 13.28 -13.05
C TYR A 154 -32.68 13.19 -11.56
N LYS A 155 -31.99 12.12 -11.17
CA LYS A 155 -31.61 11.92 -9.76
C LYS A 155 -30.24 12.53 -9.48
N PRO A 156 -30.04 13.18 -8.32
CA PRO A 156 -28.69 13.52 -7.89
C PRO A 156 -27.88 12.25 -7.63
N LEU A 157 -26.57 12.34 -7.82
CA LEU A 157 -25.62 11.29 -7.47
C LEU A 157 -25.00 11.61 -6.11
N ASN A 158 -25.26 10.77 -5.11
CA ASN A 158 -24.66 10.94 -3.78
C ASN A 158 -23.43 10.02 -3.70
N VAL A 159 -22.24 10.61 -3.54
CA VAL A 159 -20.99 9.87 -3.39
C VAL A 159 -20.68 9.73 -1.90
N ASP A 160 -20.74 8.51 -1.39
CA ASP A 160 -20.43 8.24 0.02
C ASP A 160 -18.93 8.21 0.24
N ARG A 161 -18.19 7.60 -0.71
CA ARG A 161 -16.75 7.38 -0.54
C ARG A 161 -16.00 7.25 -1.85
N ILE A 162 -14.79 7.80 -1.90
CA ILE A 162 -13.80 7.50 -2.93
C ILE A 162 -12.51 7.03 -2.27
N ILE A 163 -11.98 5.90 -2.72
CA ILE A 163 -10.66 5.41 -2.35
C ILE A 163 -9.79 5.18 -3.59
N VAL A 164 -8.54 5.64 -3.50
CA VAL A 164 -7.53 5.41 -4.52
C VAL A 164 -6.32 4.70 -3.90
N THR A 165 -5.86 3.66 -4.57
CA THR A 165 -4.75 2.81 -4.13
C THR A 165 -3.79 2.51 -5.29
N ALA A 166 -2.62 1.95 -5.00
CA ALA A 166 -1.58 1.60 -6.00
C ALA A 166 -1.90 0.34 -6.84
N GLY A 167 -3.18 -0.04 -6.92
CA GLY A 167 -3.68 -1.25 -7.58
C GLY A 167 -4.74 -1.95 -6.73
N ASN A 168 -5.26 -3.09 -7.20
CA ASN A 168 -6.33 -3.84 -6.52
C ASN A 168 -5.86 -5.16 -5.86
N LYS A 169 -4.55 -5.44 -5.87
CA LYS A 169 -4.00 -6.69 -5.35
C LYS A 169 -3.17 -6.46 -4.10
N LEU A 170 -3.40 -7.27 -3.07
CA LEU A 170 -2.46 -7.47 -1.97
C LEU A 170 -1.33 -8.40 -2.46
N LYS A 171 -0.09 -7.97 -2.30
CA LYS A 171 1.11 -8.67 -2.80
C LYS A 171 1.84 -9.29 -1.62
N LEU A 172 1.89 -10.63 -1.57
CA LEU A 172 2.68 -11.34 -0.59
C LEU A 172 3.99 -11.81 -1.21
N ARG A 173 5.11 -11.56 -0.55
CA ARG A 173 6.46 -11.93 -1.01
C ARG A 173 7.24 -12.62 0.11
N GLN A 174 8.36 -13.23 -0.28
CA GLN A 174 9.22 -14.02 0.60
C GLN A 174 8.48 -15.19 1.27
N LEU A 175 7.42 -15.70 0.64
CA LEU A 175 6.70 -16.87 1.12
C LEU A 175 7.52 -18.13 0.87
N PHE A 176 7.41 -19.11 1.76
CA PHE A 176 7.96 -20.44 1.52
C PHE A 176 7.18 -21.13 0.39
N PRO A 177 7.85 -21.83 -0.54
CA PRO A 177 7.18 -22.66 -1.54
C PRO A 177 6.21 -23.65 -0.88
N ARG A 178 5.07 -23.92 -1.56
CA ARG A 178 3.98 -24.79 -1.07
C ARG A 178 3.25 -24.33 0.20
N SER A 179 3.56 -23.15 0.71
CA SER A 179 2.74 -22.56 1.78
C SER A 179 1.31 -22.31 1.31
N ILE A 180 0.34 -22.47 2.21
CA ILE A 180 -1.07 -22.21 1.94
C ILE A 180 -1.41 -20.84 2.49
N VAL A 181 -1.93 -19.98 1.64
CA VAL A 181 -2.34 -18.62 1.96
C VAL A 181 -3.85 -18.58 2.07
N VAL A 182 -4.35 -18.06 3.19
CA VAL A 182 -5.79 -17.90 3.46
C VAL A 182 -6.06 -16.45 3.86
N LEU A 183 -6.92 -15.77 3.11
CA LEU A 183 -7.46 -14.47 3.49
C LEU A 183 -8.90 -14.66 4.00
N LYS A 184 -9.17 -14.10 5.17
CA LYS A 184 -10.50 -14.06 5.80
C LYS A 184 -10.98 -12.62 5.92
N ASP A 185 -12.28 -12.42 5.79
CA ASP A 185 -12.93 -11.15 6.16
C ASP A 185 -12.99 -10.97 7.69
N ASP A 186 -13.51 -9.83 8.15
CA ASP A 186 -13.59 -9.52 9.59
C ASP A 186 -14.52 -10.47 10.37
N SER A 187 -15.44 -11.16 9.69
CA SER A 187 -16.30 -12.20 10.27
C SER A 187 -15.61 -13.57 10.40
N GLY A 188 -14.43 -13.72 9.79
CA GLY A 188 -13.68 -14.97 9.73
C GLY A 188 -14.02 -15.84 8.51
N THR A 189 -14.88 -15.37 7.60
CA THR A 189 -15.22 -16.09 6.37
C THR A 189 -14.04 -16.07 5.41
N ILE A 190 -13.68 -17.23 4.86
CA ILE A 190 -12.58 -17.34 3.89
C ILE A 190 -13.03 -16.73 2.56
N VAL A 191 -12.34 -15.67 2.13
CA VAL A 191 -12.58 -14.99 0.85
C VAL A 191 -11.53 -15.35 -0.20
N PHE A 192 -10.36 -15.85 0.21
CA PHE A 192 -9.33 -16.35 -0.68
C PHE A 192 -8.57 -17.50 -0.03
N LYS A 193 -8.26 -18.53 -0.82
CA LYS A 193 -7.38 -19.63 -0.41
C LYS A 193 -6.59 -20.12 -1.62
N SER A 194 -5.28 -20.17 -1.51
CA SER A 194 -4.41 -20.69 -2.57
C SER A 194 -3.10 -21.26 -2.02
N VAL A 195 -2.40 -22.04 -2.84
CA VAL A 195 -1.08 -22.60 -2.53
C VAL A 195 -0.03 -21.81 -3.30
N VAL A 196 1.07 -21.45 -2.65
CA VAL A 196 2.24 -20.87 -3.33
C VAL A 196 2.90 -21.95 -4.17
N GLU A 197 3.01 -21.69 -5.47
CA GLU A 197 3.61 -22.65 -6.41
C GLU A 197 5.07 -22.97 -6.04
N GLN A 198 5.54 -24.16 -6.42
CA GLN A 198 6.87 -24.68 -6.06
C GLN A 198 8.03 -23.73 -6.39
N ASN A 199 7.91 -22.97 -7.48
CA ASN A 199 8.97 -22.12 -8.01
C ASN A 199 8.73 -20.63 -7.72
N ASN A 200 7.71 -20.30 -6.93
CA ASN A 200 7.36 -18.93 -6.59
C ASN A 200 7.66 -18.67 -5.10
N THR A 201 8.06 -17.44 -4.78
CA THR A 201 8.29 -16.97 -3.41
C THR A 201 7.26 -15.92 -3.01
N GLY A 202 6.06 -15.99 -3.58
CA GLY A 202 5.03 -14.98 -3.39
C GLY A 202 3.74 -15.29 -4.14
N ILE A 203 2.70 -14.53 -3.84
CA ILE A 203 1.39 -14.60 -4.47
C ILE A 203 0.74 -13.21 -4.49
N ASP A 204 -0.07 -12.95 -5.51
CA ASP A 204 -0.92 -11.76 -5.57
C ASP A 204 -2.37 -12.16 -5.32
N ILE A 205 -3.04 -11.42 -4.45
CA ILE A 205 -4.43 -11.66 -4.04
C ILE A 205 -5.25 -10.45 -4.48
N VAL A 206 -6.20 -10.63 -5.40
CA VAL A 206 -7.19 -9.58 -5.70
C VAL A 206 -8.07 -9.39 -4.47
N LEU A 207 -8.11 -8.17 -3.92
CA LEU A 207 -8.92 -7.89 -2.74
C LEU A 207 -10.41 -7.74 -3.13
N PRO A 208 -11.35 -8.15 -2.26
CA PRO A 208 -12.79 -7.92 -2.48
C PRO A 208 -13.18 -6.43 -2.56
N SER A 209 -12.36 -5.55 -1.98
CA SER A 209 -12.46 -4.09 -2.01
C SER A 209 -11.06 -3.48 -1.85
N LEU A 210 -10.86 -2.25 -2.32
CA LEU A 210 -9.56 -1.57 -2.25
C LEU A 210 -9.11 -1.26 -0.81
N GLU A 211 -10.05 -1.12 0.12
CA GLU A 211 -9.80 -1.20 1.56
C GLU A 211 -10.53 -2.43 2.09
N PHE A 212 -9.79 -3.36 2.69
CA PHE A 212 -10.32 -4.65 3.12
C PHE A 212 -9.86 -4.96 4.55
N LYS A 213 -10.80 -4.89 5.49
CA LYS A 213 -10.56 -5.32 6.87
C LYS A 213 -10.65 -6.83 6.97
N GLY A 214 -9.57 -7.48 7.39
CA GLY A 214 -9.51 -8.93 7.42
C GLY A 214 -8.33 -9.51 8.17
N GLN A 215 -8.16 -10.82 8.01
CA GLN A 215 -7.07 -11.60 8.58
C GLN A 215 -6.42 -12.48 7.52
N LEU A 216 -5.11 -12.35 7.39
CA LEU A 216 -4.27 -13.17 6.55
C LEU A 216 -3.60 -14.25 7.39
N GLU A 217 -3.66 -15.51 6.94
CA GLU A 217 -3.03 -16.66 7.57
C GLU A 217 -2.18 -17.40 6.55
N ILE A 218 -0.97 -17.79 6.96
CA ILE A 218 -0.06 -18.61 6.15
C ILE A 218 0.16 -19.92 6.89
N PHE A 219 -0.04 -21.03 6.20
CA PHE A 219 0.24 -22.37 6.68
C PHE A 219 1.40 -22.98 5.91
N ASP A 220 2.19 -23.84 6.55
CA ASP A 220 3.19 -24.64 5.87
C ASP A 220 2.57 -25.81 5.07
N GLU A 221 3.41 -26.60 4.39
CA GLU A 221 2.97 -27.76 3.61
C GLU A 221 2.31 -28.88 4.46
N LYS A 222 2.45 -28.81 5.79
CA LYS A 222 1.87 -29.76 6.76
C LYS A 222 0.59 -29.20 7.40
N ASN A 223 0.04 -28.10 6.87
CA ASN A 223 -1.11 -27.37 7.41
C ASN A 223 -0.90 -26.79 8.82
N MET A 224 0.33 -26.54 9.24
CA MET A 224 0.60 -25.81 10.50
C MET A 224 0.62 -24.32 10.23
N LEU A 225 -0.06 -23.53 11.06
CA LEU A 225 -0.05 -22.06 10.97
C LEU A 225 1.35 -21.52 11.30
N ILE A 226 1.95 -20.78 10.36
CA ILE A 226 3.31 -20.23 10.50
C ILE A 226 3.34 -18.69 10.56
N ALA A 227 2.31 -18.01 10.05
CA ALA A 227 2.19 -16.57 10.16
C ALA A 227 0.72 -16.12 10.16
N THR A 228 0.42 -15.03 10.86
CA THR A 228 -0.91 -14.40 10.86
C THR A 228 -0.81 -12.87 10.95
N LYS A 229 -1.71 -12.17 10.26
CA LYS A 229 -1.85 -10.71 10.34
C LYS A 229 -3.33 -10.33 10.24
N LYS A 230 -3.85 -9.70 11.29
CA LYS A 230 -5.18 -9.08 11.29
C LYS A 230 -5.03 -7.56 11.23
N THR A 231 -5.54 -6.93 10.16
CA THR A 231 -5.44 -5.49 9.92
C THR A 231 -6.42 -5.05 8.84
N ILE A 232 -6.38 -3.77 8.47
CA ILE A 232 -6.95 -3.26 7.22
C ILE A 232 -5.86 -3.36 6.15
N PHE A 233 -6.15 -4.08 5.08
CA PHE A 233 -5.32 -4.21 3.89
C PHE A 233 -5.80 -3.23 2.82
N TYR A 234 -4.88 -2.68 2.05
CA TYR A 234 -5.17 -1.87 0.89
C TYR A 234 -4.69 -2.53 -0.40
N GLY A 235 -5.39 -2.25 -1.49
CA GLY A 235 -4.94 -2.69 -2.81
C GLY A 235 -3.56 -2.09 -3.13
N GLY A 236 -2.62 -2.90 -3.59
CA GLY A 236 -1.23 -2.48 -3.81
C GLY A 236 -0.29 -2.69 -2.62
N ASP A 237 -0.80 -2.99 -1.42
CA ASP A 237 0.03 -3.34 -0.26
C ASP A 237 1.00 -4.47 -0.59
N ILE A 238 2.24 -4.35 -0.10
CA ILE A 238 3.25 -5.39 -0.17
C ILE A 238 3.58 -5.86 1.24
N TYR A 239 3.30 -7.13 1.51
CA TYR A 239 3.68 -7.80 2.75
C TYR A 239 4.74 -8.87 2.48
N ASN A 240 5.76 -8.87 3.33
CA ASN A 240 6.81 -9.88 3.30
C ASN A 240 6.65 -10.80 4.51
N MET A 241 6.94 -12.08 4.30
CA MET A 241 7.10 -13.04 5.39
C MET A 241 8.57 -13.07 5.81
N GLY A 242 8.82 -12.79 7.08
CA GLY A 242 10.16 -12.81 7.67
C GLY A 242 10.15 -12.29 9.10
N SER A 243 11.34 -12.10 9.66
CA SER A 243 11.51 -11.39 10.92
C SER A 243 11.73 -9.91 10.59
N PRO A 244 10.74 -9.00 10.80
CA PRO A 244 10.96 -7.57 10.77
C PRO A 244 11.80 -7.15 11.98
N LEU A 245 13.07 -7.54 11.95
CA LEU A 245 14.06 -6.93 12.80
C LEU A 245 14.38 -5.56 12.19
N LYS A 246 14.09 -4.51 12.96
CA LYS A 246 14.43 -3.14 12.56
C LYS A 246 15.78 -2.77 13.13
N ILE A 247 16.56 -2.03 12.35
CA ILE A 247 17.72 -1.30 12.89
C ILE A 247 17.35 0.16 12.95
N LEU A 248 17.54 0.78 14.11
CA LEU A 248 17.23 2.19 14.34
C LEU A 248 18.49 2.98 14.67
N MET A 249 18.58 4.18 14.11
CA MET A 249 19.51 5.22 14.52
C MET A 249 18.71 6.46 14.90
N HIS A 250 18.77 6.85 16.19
CA HIS A 250 17.97 7.96 16.74
C HIS A 250 16.47 7.82 16.40
N ASP A 251 15.90 6.64 16.66
CA ASP A 251 14.49 6.29 16.41
C ASP A 251 14.06 6.29 14.93
N LYS A 252 14.99 6.48 13.99
CA LYS A 252 14.75 6.34 12.56
C LYS A 252 15.25 4.99 12.06
N GLU A 253 14.38 4.25 11.38
CA GLU A 253 14.73 2.98 10.75
C GLU A 253 15.72 3.18 9.61
N LEU A 254 16.76 2.34 9.59
CA LEU A 254 17.68 2.25 8.47
C LEU A 254 16.97 1.54 7.32
N ASN A 255 17.10 2.06 6.10
CA ASN A 255 16.55 1.44 4.91
C ASN A 255 17.66 1.10 3.90
N ASP A 256 17.31 0.24 2.96
CA ASP A 256 18.18 -0.25 1.87
C ASP A 256 18.22 0.70 0.67
N THR A 257 17.30 1.66 0.60
CA THR A 257 17.15 2.59 -0.53
C THR A 257 17.77 3.97 -0.28
N ASP A 258 17.79 4.46 0.96
CA ASP A 258 18.29 5.78 1.31
C ASP A 258 19.49 5.69 2.27
N PRO A 259 20.71 6.03 1.82
CA PRO A 259 21.88 5.99 2.67
C PRO A 259 21.70 6.82 3.95
N THR A 260 21.95 6.20 5.10
CA THR A 260 21.86 6.86 6.40
C THR A 260 23.18 7.56 6.73
N HIS A 261 23.12 8.88 6.93
CA HIS A 261 24.32 9.67 7.25
C HIS A 261 24.72 9.50 8.72
N LEU A 262 25.91 8.93 8.97
CA LEU A 262 26.43 8.65 10.32
C LEU A 262 26.98 9.88 11.07
N GLY A 263 27.03 11.03 10.38
CA GLY A 263 27.59 12.29 10.88
C GLY A 263 29.05 12.49 10.50
N ASN A 264 29.59 13.66 10.86
CA ASN A 264 30.99 13.98 10.56
C ASN A 264 31.95 13.22 11.49
N MET A 265 33.07 12.78 10.93
CA MET A 265 34.19 12.18 11.67
C MET A 265 34.89 13.26 12.51
N ILE A 266 35.26 12.91 13.75
CA ILE A 266 36.04 13.78 14.65
C ILE A 266 37.30 13.02 15.03
N GLU A 267 38.48 13.63 14.89
CA GLU A 267 39.76 12.99 15.24
C GLU A 267 40.00 11.63 14.54
N GLY A 268 39.53 11.48 13.30
CA GLY A 268 39.75 10.27 12.50
C GLY A 268 38.87 9.07 12.90
N GLN A 269 37.95 9.23 13.85
CA GLN A 269 37.01 8.17 14.23
C GLN A 269 35.59 8.70 14.47
N LYS A 270 34.63 7.77 14.48
CA LYS A 270 33.25 8.01 14.91
C LYS A 270 32.69 6.76 15.56
N VAL A 271 31.98 6.91 16.66
CA VAL A 271 31.18 5.84 17.27
C VAL A 271 29.73 6.28 17.29
N ILE A 272 28.84 5.46 16.75
CA ILE A 272 27.41 5.72 16.65
C ILE A 272 26.67 4.63 17.42
N ARG A 273 25.71 5.02 18.26
CA ARG A 273 24.80 4.09 18.93
C ARG A 273 23.59 3.83 18.05
N MET A 274 23.22 2.57 17.92
CA MET A 274 22.04 2.08 17.19
C MET A 274 21.32 1.05 18.05
N SER A 275 20.12 0.65 17.64
CA SER A 275 19.41 -0.47 18.26
C SER A 275 18.85 -1.41 17.21
N VAL A 276 18.80 -2.70 17.55
CA VAL A 276 17.98 -3.66 16.84
C VAL A 276 16.68 -3.88 17.63
N GLN A 277 15.55 -3.88 16.96
CA GLN A 277 14.24 -4.12 17.55
C GLN A 277 13.62 -5.39 16.99
N ASN A 278 13.11 -6.23 17.89
CA ASN A 278 12.30 -7.37 17.54
C ASN A 278 10.81 -7.01 17.67
N GLU A 279 10.19 -6.61 16.57
CA GLU A 279 8.74 -6.36 16.53
C GLU A 279 7.92 -7.65 16.29
N ASN A 280 8.55 -8.83 16.27
CA ASN A 280 7.83 -10.09 16.20
C ASN A 280 7.04 -10.38 17.49
N ILE A 281 6.09 -11.30 17.38
CA ILE A 281 5.42 -11.94 18.52
C ILE A 281 6.24 -13.10 19.11
N SER A 282 7.30 -13.53 18.41
CA SER A 282 8.20 -14.63 18.76
C SER A 282 9.62 -14.11 18.99
N ALA A 283 10.38 -14.82 19.82
CA ALA A 283 11.80 -14.49 20.03
C ALA A 283 12.59 -14.86 18.77
N VAL A 284 13.61 -14.06 18.46
CA VAL A 284 14.55 -14.36 17.36
C VAL A 284 15.85 -14.87 17.97
N ALA A 285 16.22 -16.12 17.65
CA ALA A 285 17.41 -16.78 18.17
C ALA A 285 18.61 -16.60 17.24
N ASN A 286 19.82 -16.79 17.79
CA ASN A 286 21.09 -16.73 17.06
C ASN A 286 21.28 -15.45 16.23
N LEU A 287 20.73 -14.35 16.73
CA LEU A 287 20.83 -13.05 16.09
C LEU A 287 22.27 -12.55 16.12
N LYS A 288 22.78 -12.16 14.95
CA LYS A 288 24.10 -11.55 14.77
C LYS A 288 23.99 -10.26 13.97
N ILE A 289 24.88 -9.33 14.27
CA ILE A 289 25.09 -8.10 13.51
C ILE A 289 26.49 -8.12 12.94
N SER A 290 26.62 -7.75 11.66
CA SER A 290 27.91 -7.56 11.00
C SER A 290 27.90 -6.35 10.09
N VAL A 291 29.08 -5.87 9.73
CA VAL A 291 29.25 -4.94 8.61
C VAL A 291 29.37 -5.72 7.31
N GLN A 292 28.74 -5.24 6.25
CA GLN A 292 28.76 -5.86 4.93
C GLN A 292 29.17 -4.85 3.87
N GLN A 293 29.86 -5.34 2.84
CA GLN A 293 30.25 -4.51 1.71
C GLN A 293 29.02 -3.94 0.97
N TYR A 294 29.10 -2.66 0.61
CA TYR A 294 28.12 -1.98 -0.24
C TYR A 294 28.71 -1.83 -1.65
N MET A 295 28.17 -2.58 -2.61
CA MET A 295 28.69 -2.63 -3.99
C MET A 295 30.22 -2.85 -4.02
N ASP A 296 30.96 -2.01 -4.74
CA ASP A 296 32.41 -1.99 -4.85
C ASP A 296 33.08 -1.04 -3.82
N LYS A 297 32.30 -0.44 -2.91
CA LYS A 297 32.83 0.54 -1.93
C LYS A 297 33.61 -0.15 -0.81
N VAL A 298 34.63 0.55 -0.32
CA VAL A 298 35.62 0.01 0.65
C VAL A 298 35.23 0.22 2.12
N GLY A 299 34.08 0.84 2.40
CA GLY A 299 33.72 1.28 3.76
C GLY A 299 33.62 0.20 4.81
N VAL A 300 33.33 -1.04 4.39
CA VAL A 300 33.29 -2.21 5.30
C VAL A 300 34.62 -2.45 6.02
N SER A 301 35.75 -2.09 5.40
CA SER A 301 37.07 -2.25 6.01
C SER A 301 37.27 -1.34 7.22
N TRP A 302 36.52 -0.23 7.29
CA TRP A 302 36.68 0.82 8.31
C TRP A 302 35.64 0.76 9.42
N ALA A 303 34.59 -0.02 9.22
CA ALA A 303 33.48 -0.13 10.14
C ALA A 303 33.57 -1.43 10.95
N ASP A 304 33.34 -1.35 12.25
CA ASP A 304 33.22 -2.47 13.17
C ASP A 304 32.00 -2.26 14.08
N VAL A 305 31.50 -3.35 14.66
CA VAL A 305 30.32 -3.38 15.53
C VAL A 305 30.68 -3.88 16.93
N SER A 306 29.91 -3.46 17.94
CA SER A 306 30.10 -3.83 19.34
C SER A 306 28.78 -3.82 20.10
N LEU A 307 28.64 -4.68 21.13
CA LEU A 307 27.49 -4.67 22.04
C LEU A 307 27.74 -3.94 23.37
N ASP A 308 28.99 -3.60 23.66
CA ASP A 308 29.38 -2.89 24.89
C ASP A 308 29.99 -1.52 24.60
N GLY A 309 30.19 -1.18 23.32
CA GLY A 309 30.82 0.06 22.88
C GLY A 309 32.33 0.09 23.11
N ILE A 310 32.95 -1.04 23.48
CA ILE A 310 34.37 -1.15 23.84
C ILE A 310 35.06 -2.19 22.94
N ASN A 311 34.49 -3.39 22.83
CA ASN A 311 35.05 -4.51 22.07
C ASN A 311 34.43 -4.52 20.66
N PHE A 312 35.18 -3.99 19.69
CA PHE A 312 34.74 -3.86 18.30
C PHE A 312 35.28 -5.00 17.42
N SER A 313 34.42 -5.54 16.57
CA SER A 313 34.72 -6.60 15.61
C SER A 313 33.87 -6.48 14.35
N LYS A 314 34.20 -7.22 13.28
CA LYS A 314 33.39 -7.21 12.05
C LYS A 314 32.01 -7.84 12.21
N GLU A 315 31.87 -8.74 13.18
CA GLU A 315 30.63 -9.42 13.54
C GLU A 315 30.54 -9.51 15.07
N THR A 316 29.33 -9.38 15.61
CA THR A 316 29.02 -9.66 17.01
C THR A 316 27.71 -10.44 17.13
N SER A 317 27.62 -11.29 18.16
CA SER A 317 26.43 -12.10 18.43
C SER A 317 25.58 -11.47 19.53
N ILE A 318 24.32 -11.20 19.22
CA ILE A 318 23.31 -10.71 20.16
C ILE A 318 22.74 -11.86 20.99
N GLY A 319 22.69 -13.06 20.42
CA GLY A 319 22.04 -14.23 20.99
C GLY A 319 20.54 -14.23 20.67
N THR A 320 19.71 -14.36 21.69
CA THR A 320 18.24 -14.30 21.54
C THR A 320 17.74 -12.89 21.83
N LEU A 321 16.83 -12.40 21.00
CA LEU A 321 16.09 -11.16 21.23
C LEU A 321 14.61 -11.47 21.42
N ASP A 322 14.09 -11.21 22.62
CA ASP A 322 12.70 -11.47 22.98
C ASP A 322 11.70 -10.63 22.16
N PRO A 323 10.43 -11.08 22.04
CA PRO A 323 9.37 -10.32 21.37
C PRO A 323 9.21 -8.91 21.96
N GLN A 324 8.90 -7.93 21.11
CA GLN A 324 8.63 -6.54 21.50
C GLN A 324 9.75 -5.89 22.32
N ASN A 325 10.99 -6.35 22.11
CA ASN A 325 12.16 -5.90 22.85
C ASN A 325 13.23 -5.35 21.90
N SER A 326 14.20 -4.64 22.47
CA SER A 326 15.28 -4.00 21.73
C SER A 326 16.62 -4.25 22.39
N LYS A 327 17.69 -4.23 21.59
CA LYS A 327 19.06 -4.31 22.10
C LYS A 327 19.93 -3.27 21.42
N GLU A 328 20.63 -2.48 22.22
CA GLU A 328 21.57 -1.48 21.74
C GLU A 328 22.86 -2.14 21.23
N PHE A 329 23.45 -1.52 20.21
CA PHE A 329 24.79 -1.82 19.71
C PHE A 329 25.46 -0.54 19.21
N TRP A 330 26.77 -0.61 19.01
CA TRP A 330 27.59 0.50 18.57
C TRP A 330 28.28 0.15 17.26
N VAL A 331 28.32 1.12 16.35
CA VAL A 331 29.10 1.07 15.11
C VAL A 331 30.26 2.04 15.25
N LYS A 332 31.49 1.55 15.14
CA LYS A 332 32.69 2.37 15.09
C LYS A 332 33.21 2.44 13.67
N VAL A 333 33.46 3.65 13.19
CA VAL A 333 34.11 3.92 11.91
C VAL A 333 35.47 4.56 12.19
N VAL A 334 36.54 4.00 11.63
CA VAL A 334 37.91 4.54 11.75
C VAL A 334 38.45 4.83 10.36
N LYS A 335 38.88 6.07 10.13
CA LYS A 335 39.46 6.46 8.85
C LYS A 335 40.81 5.79 8.66
N ASP A 336 41.01 5.12 7.52
CA ASP A 336 42.35 4.79 7.07
C ASP A 336 43.02 6.07 6.54
N TYR A 337 44.11 6.48 7.20
CA TYR A 337 44.88 7.67 6.83
C TYR A 337 45.50 7.58 5.43
N ASN A 338 45.60 6.37 4.86
CA ASN A 338 46.16 6.15 3.52
C ASN A 338 45.13 6.31 2.39
N TYR A 339 43.84 6.44 2.70
CA TYR A 339 42.81 6.63 1.69
C TYR A 339 42.66 8.10 1.30
N MET A 340 42.95 8.38 0.03
CA MET A 340 42.89 9.72 -0.57
C MET A 340 41.64 9.96 -1.44
N GLY A 341 40.54 9.26 -1.17
CA GLY A 341 39.28 9.46 -1.89
C GLY A 341 38.45 10.62 -1.32
N LEU A 342 37.79 11.36 -2.21
CA LEU A 342 36.84 12.43 -1.89
C LEU A 342 35.37 11.94 -1.82
N GLU A 343 35.13 10.70 -2.23
CA GLU A 343 33.78 10.13 -2.23
C GLU A 343 33.30 9.79 -0.81
N PRO A 344 31.98 9.90 -0.54
CA PRO A 344 31.40 9.35 0.68
C PRO A 344 31.64 7.84 0.75
N ILE A 345 31.86 7.36 1.97
CA ILE A 345 32.18 5.96 2.22
C ILE A 345 30.92 5.23 2.65
N TYR A 346 30.63 4.12 1.99
CA TYR A 346 29.43 3.34 2.20
C TYR A 346 29.76 1.93 2.69
N PHE A 347 28.89 1.42 3.56
CA PHE A 347 28.83 0.02 4.00
C PHE A 347 27.40 -0.29 4.44
N ASN A 348 27.05 -1.56 4.48
CA ASN A 348 25.77 -2.05 4.98
C ASN A 348 25.92 -2.59 6.40
N ILE A 349 24.84 -2.56 7.17
CA ILE A 349 24.70 -3.37 8.38
C ILE A 349 23.86 -4.58 8.01
N LYS A 350 24.38 -5.77 8.30
CA LYS A 350 23.72 -7.03 8.01
C LYS A 350 23.26 -7.69 9.31
N LEU A 351 21.98 -8.05 9.34
CA LEU A 351 21.40 -8.93 10.35
C LEU A 351 21.32 -10.35 9.81
N THR A 352 21.65 -11.33 10.64
CA THR A 352 21.41 -12.75 10.38
C THR A 352 20.87 -13.40 11.64
N HIS A 353 19.92 -14.30 11.49
CA HIS A 353 19.35 -15.10 12.57
C HIS A 353 18.86 -16.44 12.01
N ASP A 354 18.39 -17.32 12.89
CA ASP A 354 17.78 -18.60 12.51
C ASP A 354 16.37 -18.45 11.97
#